data_AF-A0A3P7KSI8-F1
#
_entry.id   AF-A0A3P7KSI8-F1
#
_cell.length_a   1.000
_cell.length_b   1.000
_cell.length_c   1.000
_cell.angle_alpha   90.00
_cell.angle_beta   90.00
_cell.angle_gamma   90.00
#
_symmetry.space_group_name_H-M   'P 1'
#
loop_
_entity.id
_entity.type
_entity.pdbx_description
1 polymer ?
#
loop_
_entity_poly.entity_id
_entity_poly.type
_entity_poly.pdbx_seq_one_letter_code
_entity_poly.pdbx_strand_id
1 'polypeptide(L)'
;MTSRLKPRQVIAILQHYAPSDNFEERDIDADLLVMIQRRLSERAKANGETSEDQNTLIVMGTYLQPFNSQPFVHSNFALETLSLPTCLHLQQVCRLL
;
A
#
# COMPACT_ATOMS: atom_id res chain seq x y z
N MET A 1 0.96 8.24 16.45
CA MET A 1 -0.09 8.41 15.42
C MET A 1 0.46 8.57 13.99
N THR A 2 1.65 9.15 13.76
CA THR A 2 2.26 9.28 12.41
C THR A 2 3.14 8.08 11.99
N SER A 3 2.86 6.87 12.49
CA SER A 3 3.71 5.69 12.23
C SER A 3 3.63 5.17 10.79
N ARG A 4 2.56 5.50 10.07
CA ARG A 4 2.35 5.11 8.66
C ARG A 4 2.91 6.11 7.65
N LEU A 5 3.35 7.29 8.10
CA LEU A 5 3.87 8.34 7.23
C LEU A 5 5.39 8.39 7.30
N LYS A 6 6.03 8.53 6.14
CA LYS A 6 7.47 8.73 6.01
C LYS A 6 7.88 10.12 6.52
N PRO A 7 9.12 10.29 7.03
CA PRO A 7 9.59 11.58 7.55
C PRO A 7 9.33 12.75 6.61
N ARG A 8 9.65 12.60 5.31
CA ARG A 8 9.44 13.66 4.31
C ARG A 8 7.97 14.03 4.12
N GLN A 9 7.06 13.06 4.23
CA GLN A 9 5.62 13.29 4.11
C GLN A 9 5.08 14.11 5.29
N VAL A 10 5.49 13.77 6.51
CA VAL A 10 5.08 14.51 7.71
C VAL A 10 5.57 15.96 7.62
N ILE A 11 6.84 16.18 7.25
CA ILE A 11 7.39 17.53 7.10
C ILE A 11 6.67 18.30 6.01
N ALA A 12 6.39 17.69 4.85
CA ALA A 12 5.69 18.36 3.77
C ALA A 12 4.26 18.77 4.17
N ILE A 13 3.54 17.93 4.91
CA ILE A 13 2.20 18.28 5.44
C ILE A 13 2.29 19.49 6.35
N LEU A 14 3.23 19.52 7.30
CA LEU A 14 3.38 20.63 8.24
C LEU A 14 3.87 21.91 7.54
N GLN A 15 4.71 21.81 6.51
CA GLN A 15 5.17 22.95 5.71
C GLN A 15 4.05 23.63 4.91
N HIS A 16 3.04 22.87 4.49
CA HIS A 16 1.89 23.38 3.73
C HIS A 16 0.65 23.53 4.61
N TYR A 17 0.83 23.47 5.93
CA TYR A 17 -0.27 23.61 6.86
C TYR A 17 -0.72 25.07 6.90
N ALA A 18 -2.01 25.29 6.64
CA ALA A 18 -2.65 26.59 6.78
C ALA A 18 -3.70 26.47 7.90
N PRO A 19 -3.49 27.11 9.07
CA PRO A 19 -4.44 27.02 10.17
C PRO A 19 -5.78 27.65 9.79
N SER A 20 -6.86 27.13 10.36
CA SER A 20 -8.20 27.67 10.14
C SER A 20 -8.43 28.91 11.00
N ASP A 21 -9.03 29.94 10.40
CA ASP A 21 -9.33 31.20 11.09
C ASP A 21 -10.15 30.95 12.38
N ASN A 22 -9.69 31.54 13.49
CA ASN A 22 -10.32 31.49 14.83
C ASN A 22 -10.35 30.13 15.55
N PHE A 23 -9.70 29.09 15.01
CA PHE A 23 -9.58 27.80 15.70
C PHE A 23 -8.17 27.55 16.26
N GLU A 24 -7.15 28.02 15.56
CA GLU A 24 -5.75 27.78 15.92
C GLU A 24 -4.96 29.08 16.06
N GLU A 25 -4.11 29.12 17.08
CA GLU A 25 -3.48 30.35 17.55
C GLU A 25 -2.19 30.72 16.80
N ARG A 26 -1.54 29.76 16.10
CA ARG A 26 -0.22 29.96 15.49
C ARG A 26 0.06 29.09 14.26
N ASP A 27 0.78 29.69 13.32
CA ASP A 27 1.47 28.97 12.25
C ASP A 27 2.59 28.07 12.79
N ILE A 28 3.02 27.12 11.96
CA ILE A 28 4.10 26.19 12.29
C ILE A 28 5.46 26.85 12.08
N ASP A 29 6.21 27.02 13.17
CA ASP A 29 7.55 27.63 13.14
C ASP A 29 8.61 26.70 12.49
N ALA A 30 9.61 27.30 11.84
CA ALA A 30 10.70 26.57 11.19
C ALA A 30 11.54 25.72 12.17
N ASP A 31 11.77 26.23 13.37
CA ASP A 31 12.53 25.51 14.41
C ASP A 31 11.82 24.22 14.85
N LEU A 32 10.49 24.28 14.93
CA LEU A 32 9.65 23.13 15.24
C LEU A 32 9.76 22.06 14.14
N LEU A 33 9.75 22.47 12.86
CA LEU A 33 9.94 21.55 11.73
C LEU A 33 11.30 20.85 11.79
N VAL A 34 12.38 21.56 12.12
CA VAL A 34 13.72 20.99 12.26
C VAL A 34 13.76 19.95 13.40
N MET A 35 13.16 20.26 14.54
CA MET A 35 13.08 19.34 15.67
C MET A 35 12.31 18.06 15.32
N ILE A 36 11.18 18.21 14.62
CA ILE A 36 10.35 17.09 14.17
C ILE A 36 11.13 16.24 13.15
N GLN A 37 11.80 16.87 12.18
CA GLN A 37 12.58 16.17 11.17
C GLN A 37 13.68 15.32 11.80
N ARG A 38 14.41 15.87 12.78
CA ARG A 38 15.45 15.14 13.51
C ARG A 38 14.88 13.88 14.18
N ARG A 39 13.80 14.03 14.93
CA ARG A 39 13.16 12.93 15.67
C ARG A 39 12.57 11.85 14.74
N LEU A 40 12.01 12.26 13.60
CA LEU A 40 11.49 11.32 12.61
C LEU A 40 12.61 10.57 11.89
N SER A 41 13.75 11.21 11.64
CA SER A 41 14.93 10.57 11.04
C SER A 41 15.54 9.54 11.97
N GLU A 42 15.62 9.83 13.28
CA GLU A 42 16.06 8.87 14.30
C GLU A 42 15.17 7.63 14.34
N ARG A 43 13.83 7.83 14.30
CA ARG A 43 12.86 6.74 14.23
C ARG A 43 13.02 5.90 12.97
N ALA A 44 13.19 6.53 11.81
CA ALA A 44 13.35 5.82 10.54
C ALA A 44 14.61 4.95 10.52
N LYS A 45 15.72 5.47 11.07
CA LYS A 45 16.95 4.70 11.28
C LYS A 45 16.74 3.50 12.20
N ALA A 46 16.04 3.69 13.32
CA ALA A 46 15.72 2.60 14.25
C ALA A 46 14.86 1.49 13.61
N ASN A 47 14.03 1.85 12.62
CA ASN A 47 13.20 0.90 11.87
C ASN A 47 13.92 0.26 10.66
N GLY A 48 15.20 0.58 10.43
CA GLY A 48 15.96 0.08 9.28
C GLY A 48 15.53 0.66 7.93
N GLU A 49 14.82 1.81 7.92
CA GLU A 49 14.42 2.46 6.67
C GLU A 49 15.63 3.08 5.95
N THR A 50 15.70 2.88 4.63
CA THR A 50 16.77 3.44 3.81
C THR A 50 16.62 4.96 3.66
N SER A 51 17.69 5.63 3.22
CA SER A 51 17.61 7.08 2.95
C SER A 51 16.63 7.41 1.82
N GLU A 52 16.41 6.50 0.87
CA GLU A 52 15.41 6.68 -0.19
C GLU A 52 14.00 6.62 0.38
N ASP A 53 13.71 5.63 1.23
CA ASP A 53 12.42 5.50 1.92
C ASP A 53 12.07 6.73 2.75
N GLN A 54 13.07 7.32 3.42
CA GLN A 54 12.90 8.51 4.25
C GLN A 54 12.51 9.75 3.43
N ASN A 55 13.01 9.84 2.20
CA ASN A 55 12.83 10.97 1.29
C ASN A 55 11.62 10.82 0.36
N THR A 56 10.97 9.65 0.33
CA THR A 56 9.76 9.43 -0.45
C THR A 56 8.62 10.33 0.01
N LEU A 57 8.22 11.27 -0.85
CA LEU A 57 7.11 12.19 -0.61
C LEU A 57 5.78 11.65 -1.14
N ILE A 58 5.77 11.21 -2.40
CA ILE A 58 4.58 10.72 -3.08
C ILE A 58 4.59 9.20 -3.05
N VAL A 59 3.57 8.60 -2.45
CA VAL A 59 3.29 7.17 -2.66
C VAL A 59 2.69 7.06 -4.04
N MET A 60 3.29 6.25 -4.91
CA MET A 60 2.69 5.91 -6.20
C MET A 60 1.33 5.23 -5.90
N GLY A 61 0.23 5.95 -6.09
CA GLY A 61 -1.12 5.42 -5.88
C GLY A 61 -1.45 4.29 -6.85
N THR A 62 -2.46 3.46 -6.53
CA THR A 62 -3.10 2.38 -7.34
C THR A 62 -2.24 1.56 -8.30
N TYR A 63 -0.91 1.57 -8.16
CA TYR A 63 -0.04 0.78 -9.00
C TYR A 63 -0.14 -0.64 -8.50
N LEU A 64 -1.08 -1.37 -9.07
CA LEU A 64 -1.19 -2.80 -8.89
C LEU A 64 0.06 -3.41 -9.53
N GLN A 65 0.81 -4.17 -8.74
CA GLN A 65 1.84 -5.02 -9.30
C GLN A 65 1.19 -5.86 -10.42
N PRO A 66 1.77 -5.90 -11.64
CA PRO A 66 1.21 -6.70 -12.72
C PRO A 66 1.00 -8.14 -12.28
N PHE A 67 -0.14 -8.72 -12.65
CA PHE A 67 -0.41 -10.13 -12.39
C PHE A 67 0.72 -10.99 -13.00
N ASN A 68 1.39 -11.78 -12.16
CA ASN A 68 2.49 -12.63 -12.61
C ASN A 68 1.92 -13.90 -13.25
N SER A 69 2.01 -14.00 -14.58
CA SER A 69 1.54 -15.15 -15.35
C SER A 69 2.61 -16.23 -15.59
N GLN A 70 3.83 -16.06 -15.08
CA GLN A 70 4.88 -17.08 -15.23
C GLN A 70 4.64 -18.38 -14.44
N PRO A 71 4.08 -18.35 -13.21
CA PRO A 71 3.84 -19.56 -12.46
C PRO A 71 2.81 -20.44 -13.17
N PHE A 72 3.23 -21.64 -13.56
CA PHE A 72 2.30 -22.68 -14.00
C PHE A 72 1.70 -23.37 -12.78
N VAL A 73 0.37 -23.39 -12.70
CA VAL A 73 -0.36 -24.10 -11.64
C VAL A 73 -0.89 -25.41 -12.21
N HIS A 74 -0.25 -26.52 -11.83
CA HIS A 74 -0.71 -27.85 -12.18
C HIS A 74 -1.91 -28.25 -11.31
N SER A 75 -2.89 -28.93 -11.90
CA SER A 75 -3.99 -29.57 -11.19
C SER A 75 -3.84 -31.08 -11.24
N ASN A 76 -3.81 -31.73 -10.08
CA ASN A 76 -3.82 -33.20 -9.97
C ASN A 76 -5.24 -33.79 -10.09
N PHE A 77 -6.22 -32.97 -10.50
CA PHE A 77 -7.60 -33.41 -10.60
C PHE A 77 -7.77 -34.38 -11.79
N ALA A 78 -8.18 -35.60 -11.47
CA ALA A 78 -8.46 -36.67 -12.42
C ALA A 78 -9.73 -36.36 -13.24
N LEU A 79 -9.57 -36.04 -14.52
CA LEU A 79 -10.68 -35.65 -15.41
C LEU A 79 -11.71 -36.79 -15.58
N GLU A 80 -11.28 -38.04 -15.45
CA GLU A 80 -12.13 -39.22 -15.44
C GLU A 80 -13.05 -39.32 -14.21
N THR A 81 -12.83 -38.51 -13.18
CA THR A 81 -13.74 -38.41 -12.03
C THR A 81 -14.69 -37.21 -12.15
N LEU A 82 -14.51 -36.36 -13.16
CA LEU A 82 -15.35 -35.18 -13.36
C LEU A 82 -16.79 -35.59 -13.66
N SER A 83 -17.72 -35.04 -12.88
CA SER A 83 -19.15 -35.12 -13.12
C SER A 83 -19.75 -33.72 -13.13
N LEU A 84 -20.72 -33.50 -14.02
CA LEU A 84 -21.39 -32.21 -14.16
C LEU A 84 -22.63 -32.17 -13.26
N PRO A 85 -22.74 -31.18 -12.36
CA PRO A 85 -23.97 -30.96 -11.60
C PRO A 85 -25.16 -30.68 -12.51
N THR A 86 -26.33 -31.23 -12.16
CA THR A 86 -27.58 -31.06 -12.93
C THR A 86 -28.05 -29.61 -12.97
N CYS A 87 -27.72 -28.81 -11.94
CA CYS A 87 -28.04 -27.38 -11.88
C CYS A 87 -27.32 -26.51 -12.93
N LEU A 88 -26.32 -27.05 -13.63
CA LEU A 88 -25.65 -26.35 -14.73
C LEU A 88 -26.44 -26.39 -16.05
N HIS A 89 -27.52 -27.18 -16.13
CA HIS A 89 -28.39 -27.31 -17.31
C HIS A 89 -27.63 -27.70 -18.61
N LEU A 90 -26.49 -28.39 -18.50
CA LEU A 90 -25.65 -28.83 -19.62
C LEU A 90 -26.14 -30.17 -20.23
N GLN A 91 -27.43 -30.24 -20.54
CA GLN A 91 -28.11 -31.48 -20.95
C GLN A 91 -27.68 -32.00 -22.32
N GLN A 92 -27.07 -31.15 -23.14
CA GLN A 92 -26.59 -31.48 -24.49
C GLN A 92 -25.13 -31.99 -24.50
N VAL A 93 -24.47 -31.99 -23.35
CA VAL A 93 -23.07 -32.44 -23.23
C VAL A 93 -23.06 -33.88 -22.74
N CYS A 94 -22.34 -34.74 -23.45
CA CYS A 94 -22.06 -36.11 -23.00
C CYS A 94 -20.58 -36.26 -22.68
N ARG A 95 -20.28 -36.97 -21.60
CA ARG A 95 -18.91 -37.34 -21.26
C ARG A 95 -18.40 -38.35 -22.30
N LEU A 96 -17.24 -38.06 -22.88
CA LEU A 96 -16.52 -39.01 -23.73
C LEU A 96 -15.91 -40.09 -22.83
N LEU A 97 -16.24 -41.35 -23.13
CA LEU A 97 -15.67 -42.54 -22.49
C LEU A 97 -14.36 -42.91 -23.16
#